data_AF-A0A6B3R1D3-F1
#
_entry.id   AF-A0A6B3R1D3-F1
#
_cell.length_a   1.000
_cell.length_b   1.000
_cell.length_c   1.000
_cell.angle_alpha   90.00
_cell.angle_beta   90.00
_cell.angle_gamma   90.00
#
_symmetry.space_group_name_H-M   'P 1'
#
loop_
_entity.id
_entity.type
_entity.pdbx_description
1 polymer ?
#
loop_
_entity_poly.entity_id
_entity_poly.type
_entity_poly.pdbx_seq_one_letter_code
_entity_poly.pdbx_strand_id
1 'polypeptide(L)' 'MIEEINISTNKDLLNEFYNYLHQENKIQEPYQLSDEQNLEIREVREQIKKGDLLSNTEANYEIDQWLGE' A
#
# COMPACT_ATOMS: atom_id res chain seq x y z
N MET A 1 -10.94 -20.75 -9.28
CA MET A 1 -10.34 -19.69 -10.13
C MET A 1 -9.33 -20.27 -11.12
N ILE A 2 -8.30 -21.02 -10.68
CA ILE A 2 -7.38 -21.72 -11.60
C ILE A 2 -8.10 -22.78 -12.45
N GLU A 3 -9.10 -23.48 -11.90
CA GLU A 3 -9.88 -24.49 -12.64
C GLU A 3 -10.72 -23.90 -13.79
N GLU A 4 -11.38 -22.75 -13.57
CA GLU A 4 -12.16 -22.02 -14.58
C GLU A 4 -11.29 -21.56 -15.76
N ILE A 5 -10.05 -21.13 -15.49
CA ILE A 5 -9.07 -20.73 -16.51
C ILE A 5 -8.70 -21.93 -17.40
N ASN A 6 -8.54 -23.12 -16.84
CA ASN A 6 -8.20 -24.34 -17.58
C ASN A 6 -9.36 -24.89 -18.43
N ILE A 7 -10.60 -24.49 -18.15
CA ILE A 7 -11.80 -24.91 -18.90
C ILE A 7 -12.05 -23.99 -20.11
N SER A 8 -11.52 -22.76 -20.08
CA SER A 8 -11.66 -21.82 -21.19
C SER A 8 -10.96 -22.35 -22.45
N THR A 9 -11.71 -22.49 -23.54
CA THR A 9 -11.16 -22.88 -24.85
C THR A 9 -10.77 -21.67 -25.71
N ASN A 10 -11.09 -20.46 -25.24
CA ASN A 10 -10.80 -19.22 -25.93
C ASN A 10 -9.36 -18.79 -25.65
N LYS A 11 -8.45 -19.23 -26.53
CA LYS A 11 -7.01 -18.98 -26.44
C LYS A 11 -6.66 -17.50 -26.48
N ASP A 12 -7.43 -16.68 -27.19
CA ASP A 12 -7.15 -15.25 -27.31
C ASP A 12 -7.44 -14.53 -25.99
N LEU A 13 -8.58 -14.82 -25.37
CA LEU A 13 -8.93 -14.28 -24.05
C LEU A 13 -7.97 -14.74 -22.95
N LEU A 14 -7.54 -16.01 -23.00
CA LEU A 14 -6.51 -16.52 -22.08
C LEU A 14 -5.20 -15.76 -22.25
N ASN A 15 -4.78 -15.52 -23.50
CA ASN A 15 -3.54 -14.81 -23.79
C ASN A 15 -3.59 -13.35 -23.32
N GLU A 16 -4.71 -12.65 -23.52
CA GLU A 16 -4.92 -11.30 -23.00
C GLU A 16 -4.88 -11.27 -21.47
N PHE A 17 -5.52 -12.23 -20.80
CA PHE A 17 -5.50 -12.34 -19.34
C PHE A 17 -4.10 -12.64 -18.79
N TYR A 18 -3.34 -13.53 -19.43
CA TYR A 18 -1.93 -13.77 -19.08
C TYR A 18 -1.07 -12.52 -19.26
N ASN A 19 -1.27 -11.78 -20.36
CA ASN A 19 -0.56 -10.52 -20.60
C ASN A 19 -0.91 -9.46 -19.54
N TYR A 20 -2.18 -9.34 -19.16
CA TYR A 20 -2.64 -8.43 -18.11
C TYR A 20 -2.00 -8.77 -16.76
N LEU A 21 -2.06 -10.03 -16.33
CA LEU A 21 -1.42 -10.49 -15.10
C LEU A 21 0.10 -10.27 -15.15
N HIS A 22 0.74 -10.44 -16.29
CA HIS A 22 2.17 -10.21 -16.43
C HIS A 22 2.55 -8.72 -16.38
N GLN A 23 1.64 -7.83 -16.78
CA GLN A 23 1.82 -6.38 -16.65
C GLN A 23 1.68 -5.91 -15.20
N GLU A 24 0.72 -6.45 -14.44
CA GLU A 24 0.60 -6.18 -13.00
C GLU A 24 1.73 -6.82 -12.18
N ASN A 25 2.32 -7.92 -12.66
CA ASN A 25 3.48 -8.58 -12.05
C ASN A 25 4.83 -7.96 -12.45
N LYS A 26 4.85 -6.82 -13.16
CA LYS A 26 6.03 -5.96 -13.13
C LYS A 26 6.12 -5.42 -11.71
N ILE A 27 6.86 -6.15 -10.86
CA ILE A 27 7.17 -5.80 -9.48
C ILE A 27 7.49 -4.32 -9.48
N GLN A 28 6.57 -3.51 -8.94
CA GLN A 28 6.91 -2.13 -8.65
C GLN A 28 8.00 -2.23 -7.59
N GLU A 29 9.19 -1.74 -7.92
CA GLU A 29 10.28 -1.67 -6.96
C GLU A 29 9.74 -1.02 -5.68
N PRO A 30 9.86 -1.69 -4.52
CA PRO A 30 9.38 -1.13 -3.27
C PRO A 30 9.98 0.26 -3.09
N TYR A 31 9.11 1.24 -2.80
CA TYR A 31 9.56 2.59 -2.54
C TYR A 31 10.61 2.58 -1.42
N GLN A 32 11.81 3.07 -1.73
CA GLN A 32 12.89 3.19 -0.76
C GLN A 32 12.69 4.47 0.03
N LEU A 33 12.43 4.32 1.32
CA LEU A 33 12.29 5.44 2.23
C LEU A 33 13.61 6.24 2.29
N SER A 34 13.51 7.56 2.34
CA SER A 34 14.65 8.41 2.64
C SER A 34 15.14 8.20 4.08
N ASP A 35 16.34 8.67 4.39
CA ASP A 35 16.87 8.63 5.76
C ASP A 35 15.96 9.39 6.75
N GLU A 36 15.38 10.50 6.30
CA GLU A 36 14.41 11.30 7.05
C GLU A 36 13.12 10.52 7.33
N GLN A 37 12.54 9.88 6.31
CA GLN A 37 11.34 9.05 6.49
C GLN A 37 11.59 7.85 7.40
N ASN A 38 12.77 7.24 7.32
CA ASN A 38 13.16 6.15 8.23
C ASN A 38 13.34 6.63 9.67
N LEU A 39 13.80 7.86 9.87
CA LEU A 39 13.93 8.47 11.19
C LEU A 39 12.56 8.74 11.80
N GLU A 40 11.66 9.39 11.06
CA GLU A 40 10.29 9.68 11.51
C GLU A 40 9.54 8.40 11.91
N ILE A 41 9.59 7.36 11.08
CA ILE A 41 8.95 6.07 11.40
C ILE A 41 9.53 5.46 12.67
N ARG A 42 10.84 5.60 12.91
CA ARG A 42 11.48 5.09 14.13
C ARG A 42 10.98 5.83 15.36
N GLU A 43 10.88 7.15 15.29
CA GLU A 43 10.41 7.99 16.39
C GLU A 43 8.94 7.71 16.72
N VAL A 44 8.08 7.63 15.71
CA VAL A 44 6.66 7.28 15.87
C VAL A 44 6.48 5.90 16.49
N ARG A 45 7.29 4.91 16.08
CA ARG A 45 7.26 3.57 16.70
C ARG A 45 7.61 3.60 18.19
N GLU A 46 8.54 4.45 18.60
CA GLU A 46 8.90 4.62 20.01
C GLU A 46 7.82 5.37 20.81
N GLN A 47 7.16 6.36 20.22
CA GLN A 47 6.00 7.05 20.82
C GLN A 47 4.85 6.08 21.08
N ILE A 48 4.51 5.23 20.10
CA ILE A 48 3.48 4.20 20.25
C ILE A 48 3.81 3.24 21.41
N LYS A 49 5.08 2.80 21.54
CA LYS A 49 5.49 1.93 22.65
C LYS A 49 5.37 2.59 24.02
N LYS A 50 5.55 3.90 24.09
CA LYS A 50 5.42 4.70 25.32
C LYS A 50 3.97 5.03 25.67
N GLY A 51 3.04 4.77 24.76
CA GLY A 51 1.64 5.17 24.91
C GLY A 51 1.41 6.65 24.63
N ASP A 52 2.38 7.33 24.01
CA ASP A 52 2.27 8.71 23.55
C ASP A 52 1.44 8.71 22.26
N LEU A 53 0.13 8.59 22.43
CA LEU A 53 -0.85 8.55 21.34
C LEU A 53 -1.70 9.81 21.41
N LEU A 54 -1.97 10.40 20.25
CA LEU A 54 -3.00 11.42 20.12
C LEU A 54 -4.37 10.79 20.42
N SER A 55 -5.20 11.49 21.17
CA SER A 55 -6.63 11.18 21.24
C SER A 55 -7.27 11.38 19.87
N ASN A 56 -8.44 10.77 19.64
CA ASN A 56 -9.18 10.96 18.38
C ASN A 56 -9.43 12.45 18.06
N THR A 57 -9.61 13.28 19.08
CA THR A 57 -9.84 14.72 18.90
C THR A 57 -8.56 15.42 18.42
N GLU A 58 -7.41 15.08 18.99
CA GLU A 58 -6.12 15.66 18.59
C GLU A 58 -5.70 15.15 17.20
N ALA A 59 -5.94 13.87 16.90
CA ALA A 59 -5.67 13.30 15.59
C ALA A 59 -6.53 13.95 14.50
N ASN A 60 -7.83 14.18 14.76
CA ASN A 60 -8.70 14.88 13.81
C ASN A 60 -8.22 16.32 13.58
N TYR A 61 -7.85 17.04 14.65
CA TYR A 61 -7.34 18.40 14.53
C TYR A 61 -6.05 18.47 13.68
N GLU A 62 -5.11 17.53 13.86
CA GLU A 62 -3.91 17.48 13.03
C GLU A 62 -4.21 17.16 11.56
N ILE A 63 -5.17 16.26 11.31
CA ILE A 63 -5.62 15.95 9.94
C ILE A 63 -6.23 17.19 9.28
N ASP A 64 -7.09 17.92 9.98
CA ASP A 64 -7.72 19.15 9.47
C ASP A 64 -6.64 20.20 9.13
N GLN A 65 -5.65 20.40 10.01
CA GLN A 65 -4.53 21.30 9.77
C GLN A 65 -3.65 20.87 8.57
N TRP A 66 -3.45 19.57 8.38
CA TRP A 66 -2.67 19.04 7.27
C TRP A 66 -3.39 19.20 5.93
N LEU A 67 -4.72 19.06 5.93
CA LEU A 67 -5.57 19.25 4.76
C LEU A 67 -5.86 20.74 4.46
N GLY A 68 -5.59 21.62 5.43
CA GLY A 68 -5.82 23.07 5.31
C GLY A 68 -7.29 23.47 5.45
N GLU A 69 -8.07 22.68 6.21
CA GLU A 69 -9.46 22.95 6.59
C GLU A 69 -9.54 23.70 7.94
#